data_AF-A0A3A9UIC9-F1
#
_entry.id   AF-A0A3A9UIC9-F1
#
_cell.length_a   1.000
_cell.length_b   1.000
_cell.length_c   1.000
_cell.angle_alpha   90.00
_cell.angle_beta   90.00
_cell.angle_gamma   90.00
#
_symmetry.space_group_name_H-M   'P 1'
#
loop_
_entity.id
_entity.type
_entity.pdbx_description
1 polymer ?
#
loop_
_entity_poly.entity_id
_entity_poly.type
_entity_poly.pdbx_seq_one_letter_code
_entity_poly.pdbx_strand_id
1 'polypeptide(L)'
;MEKEDIRRAVIKLLRQGLESNVIASKLNIQPRVVWGIKSHFSAGKYGDPPSEKKSIKQFSECPSWAYLIIADDGLVYLGATNNLKKRIQSHNSPLNTGFTKGRKWHLLAAKKFNTRRGGFKYESELKASPYKKRSWKIDSIERAKLIGRRFGYKFDPLLWLPEGAHTKR
;
A
#
# COMPACT_ATOMS: atom_id res chain seq x y z
N MET A 1 -21.27 38.37 -12.18
CA MET A 1 -22.08 37.18 -11.85
C MET A 1 -21.78 36.78 -10.43
N GLU A 2 -22.79 36.66 -9.58
CA GLU A 2 -22.59 36.30 -8.18
C GLU A 2 -22.20 34.80 -8.09
N LYS A 3 -21.55 34.39 -6.99
CA LYS A 3 -21.12 32.99 -6.81
C LYS A 3 -22.29 32.00 -6.92
N GLU A 4 -23.46 32.43 -6.47
CA GLU A 4 -24.69 31.64 -6.52
C GLU A 4 -25.24 31.51 -7.96
N ASP A 5 -25.12 32.55 -8.78
CA ASP A 5 -25.50 32.51 -10.20
C ASP A 5 -24.61 31.55 -11.00
N ILE A 6 -23.30 31.59 -10.74
CA ILE A 6 -22.33 30.67 -11.35
C ILE A 6 -22.70 29.22 -11.00
N ARG A 7 -23.02 28.96 -9.73
CA ARG A 7 -23.42 27.63 -9.26
C ARG A 7 -24.66 27.13 -9.99
N ARG A 8 -25.71 27.94 -10.06
CA ARG A 8 -26.98 27.59 -10.73
C ARG A 8 -26.78 27.34 -12.22
N ALA A 9 -26.01 28.20 -12.90
CA ALA A 9 -25.72 28.06 -14.33
C ALA A 9 -24.94 26.78 -14.63
N VAL A 10 -23.91 26.47 -13.83
CA VAL A 10 -23.12 25.24 -13.99
C VAL A 10 -23.98 23.99 -13.75
N ILE A 11 -24.79 23.95 -12.69
CA ILE A 11 -25.68 22.81 -12.41
C ILE A 11 -26.66 22.59 -13.57
N LYS A 12 -27.26 23.66 -14.11
CA LYS A 12 -28.18 23.58 -15.26
C LYS A 12 -27.50 22.93 -16.47
N LEU A 13 -26.28 23.35 -16.80
CA LEU A 13 -25.54 22.81 -17.94
C LEU A 13 -25.05 21.36 -17.70
N LEU A 14 -24.71 21.00 -16.45
CA LEU A 14 -24.38 19.63 -16.09
C LEU A 14 -25.59 18.69 -16.25
N ARG A 15 -26.79 19.14 -15.89
CA ARG A 15 -28.04 18.39 -16.11
C ARG A 15 -28.37 18.20 -17.59
N GLN A 16 -27.92 19.12 -18.45
CA GLN A 16 -28.01 18.99 -19.91
C GLN A 16 -26.94 18.05 -20.49
N GLY A 17 -26.08 17.45 -19.67
CA GLY A 17 -25.05 16.51 -20.11
C GLY A 17 -23.82 17.16 -20.74
N LEU A 18 -23.62 18.47 -20.59
CA LEU A 18 -22.44 19.14 -21.15
C LEU A 18 -21.16 18.77 -20.39
N GLU A 19 -20.08 18.62 -21.15
CA GLU A 19 -18.75 18.37 -20.59
C GLU A 19 -18.19 19.59 -19.85
N SER A 20 -17.39 19.33 -18.80
CA SER A 20 -16.94 20.38 -17.87
C SER A 20 -16.14 21.50 -18.55
N ASN A 21 -15.35 21.15 -19.57
CA ASN A 21 -14.56 22.12 -20.32
C ASN A 21 -15.45 22.97 -21.24
N VAL A 22 -16.51 22.39 -21.80
CA VAL A 22 -17.50 23.12 -22.61
C VAL A 22 -18.27 24.11 -21.75
N ILE A 23 -18.66 23.70 -20.54
CA ILE A 23 -19.31 24.58 -19.55
C ILE A 23 -18.39 25.74 -19.15
N ALA A 24 -17.12 25.45 -18.89
CA ALA A 24 -16.12 26.45 -18.53
C ALA A 24 -15.98 27.52 -19.62
N SER A 25 -15.83 27.10 -20.88
CA SER A 25 -15.75 28.02 -22.02
C SER A 25 -17.06 28.81 -22.23
N LYS A 26 -18.22 28.16 -22.11
CA LYS A 26 -19.53 28.79 -22.33
C LYS A 26 -19.88 29.85 -21.29
N LEU A 27 -19.46 29.65 -20.05
CA LEU A 27 -19.68 30.61 -18.96
C LEU A 27 -18.50 31.56 -18.74
N ASN A 28 -17.43 31.45 -19.55
CA ASN A 28 -16.17 32.17 -19.39
C ASN A 28 -15.61 32.09 -17.96
N ILE A 29 -15.57 30.88 -17.39
CA ILE A 29 -15.05 30.59 -16.05
C ILE A 29 -13.94 29.53 -16.10
N GLN A 30 -13.12 29.47 -15.06
CA GLN A 30 -12.04 28.49 -15.01
C GLN A 30 -12.57 27.05 -14.81
N PRO A 31 -11.99 26.03 -15.47
CA PRO A 31 -12.41 24.63 -15.33
C PRO A 31 -12.46 24.12 -13.88
N ARG A 32 -11.53 24.56 -13.02
CA ARG A 32 -11.51 24.19 -11.59
C ARG A 32 -12.79 24.54 -10.84
N VAL A 33 -13.45 25.63 -11.23
CA VAL A 33 -14.71 26.08 -10.61
C VAL A 33 -15.81 25.10 -10.99
N VAL A 34 -15.87 24.71 -12.26
CA VAL A 34 -16.79 23.69 -12.77
C VAL A 34 -16.54 22.34 -12.11
N TRP A 35 -15.28 21.93 -11.91
CA TRP A 35 -14.94 20.68 -11.24
C TRP A 35 -15.38 20.65 -9.78
N GLY A 36 -15.21 21.75 -9.04
CA GLY A 36 -15.70 21.87 -7.67
C GLY A 36 -17.21 21.68 -7.58
N ILE A 37 -17.97 22.37 -8.44
CA ILE A 37 -19.44 22.25 -8.48
C ILE A 37 -19.87 20.86 -8.96
N LYS A 38 -19.21 20.32 -10.00
CA LYS A 38 -19.45 18.96 -10.51
C LYS A 38 -19.22 17.90 -9.44
N SER A 39 -18.23 18.06 -8.57
CA SER A 39 -18.02 17.14 -7.44
C SER A 39 -19.19 17.10 -6.47
N HIS A 40 -19.83 18.24 -6.19
CA HIS A 40 -21.03 18.30 -5.34
C HIS A 40 -22.27 17.78 -6.08
N PHE A 41 -22.40 18.10 -7.36
CA PHE A 41 -23.43 17.56 -8.25
C PHE A 41 -23.39 16.03 -8.31
N SER A 42 -22.24 15.43 -8.61
CA SER A 42 -22.04 13.98 -8.61
C SER A 42 -22.21 13.33 -7.23
N ALA A 43 -22.11 14.10 -6.15
CA ALA A 43 -22.40 13.64 -4.79
C ALA A 43 -23.88 13.72 -4.40
N GLY A 44 -24.74 14.23 -5.31
CA GLY A 44 -26.17 14.41 -5.07
C GLY A 44 -26.52 15.59 -4.14
N LYS A 45 -25.59 16.52 -3.89
CA LYS A 45 -25.84 17.67 -3.00
C LYS A 45 -26.91 18.65 -3.53
N TYR A 46 -27.31 18.54 -4.79
CA TYR A 46 -28.26 19.45 -5.45
C TYR A 46 -29.60 18.78 -5.78
N GLY A 47 -29.92 17.68 -5.10
CA GLY A 47 -31.19 16.93 -5.27
C GLY A 47 -31.15 15.90 -6.40
N ASP A 48 -30.07 15.85 -7.18
CA ASP A 48 -29.83 14.84 -8.20
C ASP A 48 -29.39 13.51 -7.54
N PRO A 49 -29.78 12.34 -8.07
CA PRO A 49 -29.27 11.07 -7.55
C PRO A 49 -27.74 11.07 -7.67
N PRO A 50 -27.01 10.70 -6.59
CA PRO A 50 -25.55 10.60 -6.66
C PRO A 50 -25.16 9.72 -7.84
N SER A 51 -24.26 10.22 -8.69
CA SER A 51 -23.85 9.44 -9.87
C SER A 51 -23.31 8.08 -9.41
N GLU A 52 -23.80 6.99 -10.01
CA GLU A 52 -23.38 5.62 -9.71
C GLU A 52 -21.85 5.42 -9.81
N LYS A 53 -21.14 6.33 -10.49
CA LYS A 53 -19.68 6.39 -10.57
C LYS A 53 -18.96 6.48 -9.21
N LYS A 54 -19.66 6.68 -8.08
CA LYS A 54 -19.07 6.61 -6.72
C LYS A 54 -18.96 5.20 -6.13
N SER A 55 -19.69 4.20 -6.61
CA SER A 55 -19.65 2.84 -6.05
C SER A 55 -18.57 1.94 -6.68
N ILE A 56 -17.94 2.38 -7.76
CA ILE A 56 -16.78 1.71 -8.35
C ILE A 56 -15.65 2.73 -8.47
N LYS A 57 -15.06 3.14 -7.33
CA LYS A 57 -13.60 3.28 -7.37
C LYS A 57 -13.12 1.89 -7.70
N GLN A 58 -12.86 1.64 -8.97
CA GLN A 58 -12.13 0.48 -9.44
C GLN A 58 -10.90 0.45 -8.53
N PHE A 59 -10.91 -0.45 -7.55
CA PHE A 59 -9.73 -0.70 -6.74
C PHE A 59 -8.75 -1.17 -7.78
N SER A 60 -7.92 -0.26 -8.26
CA SER A 60 -6.83 -0.59 -9.16
C SER A 60 -6.17 -1.79 -8.49
N GLU A 61 -6.19 -2.93 -9.17
CA GLU A 61 -5.50 -4.15 -8.78
C GLU A 61 -4.00 -3.82 -8.83
N CYS A 62 -3.57 -3.04 -7.85
CA CYS A 62 -2.20 -2.72 -7.61
C CYS A 62 -1.72 -3.85 -6.72
N PRO A 63 -1.07 -4.88 -7.29
CA PRO A 63 -0.57 -5.95 -6.48
C PRO A 63 0.35 -5.37 -5.42
N SER A 64 0.30 -5.95 -4.24
CA SER A 64 1.20 -5.59 -3.16
C SER A 64 1.84 -6.83 -2.58
N TRP A 65 2.91 -6.60 -1.84
CA TRP A 65 3.67 -7.62 -1.15
C TRP A 65 3.76 -7.24 0.31
N ALA A 66 3.49 -8.20 1.19
CA ALA A 66 4.05 -8.19 2.54
C ALA A 66 5.32 -9.04 2.52
N TYR A 67 6.35 -8.63 3.26
CA TYR A 67 7.65 -9.30 3.22
C TYR A 67 8.37 -9.28 4.57
N LEU A 68 9.23 -10.28 4.76
CA LEU A 68 10.26 -10.33 5.78
C LEU A 68 11.63 -10.19 5.13
N ILE A 69 12.48 -9.36 5.72
CA ILE A 69 13.92 -9.29 5.41
C ILE A 69 14.72 -9.62 6.66
N ILE A 70 15.89 -10.20 6.46
CA ILE A 70 16.83 -10.57 7.52
C ILE A 70 18.18 -9.88 7.28
N ALA A 71 18.75 -9.35 8.36
CA ALA A 71 20.09 -8.78 8.38
C ALA A 71 21.16 -9.84 8.68
N ASP A 72 22.42 -9.45 8.59
CA ASP A 72 23.60 -10.27 8.89
C ASP A 72 23.69 -10.72 10.36
N ASP A 73 23.17 -9.91 11.28
CA ASP A 73 23.02 -10.21 12.71
C ASP A 73 21.78 -11.07 13.05
N GLY A 74 21.00 -11.49 12.04
CA GLY A 74 19.77 -12.26 12.23
C GLY A 74 18.53 -11.42 12.58
N LEU A 75 18.66 -10.10 12.65
CA LEU A 75 17.54 -9.20 12.91
C LEU A 75 16.55 -9.24 11.73
N VAL A 76 15.26 -9.39 12.05
CA VAL A 76 14.19 -9.51 11.05
C VAL A 76 13.30 -8.27 11.05
N TYR A 77 13.14 -7.68 9.86
CA TYR A 77 12.22 -6.57 9.63
C TYR A 77 11.03 -7.01 8.77
N LEU A 78 9.85 -6.47 9.11
CA LEU A 78 8.58 -6.73 8.44
C LEU A 78 8.12 -5.46 7.74
N GLY A 79 7.66 -5.57 6.51
CA GLY A 79 7.04 -4.45 5.80
C GLY A 79 6.09 -4.87 4.69
N ALA A 80 5.43 -3.88 4.11
CA ALA A 80 4.64 -4.02 2.90
C ALA A 80 5.05 -2.99 1.82
N THR A 81 4.84 -3.35 0.55
CA THR A 81 5.18 -2.50 -0.61
C THR A 81 4.38 -2.92 -1.85
N ASN A 82 4.20 -2.01 -2.80
CA ASN A 82 3.71 -2.31 -4.15
C ASN A 82 4.84 -2.61 -5.15
N ASN A 83 6.11 -2.47 -4.74
CA ASN A 83 7.29 -2.80 -5.52
C ASN A 83 8.35 -3.46 -4.62
N LEU A 84 8.39 -4.79 -4.63
CA LEU A 84 9.30 -5.55 -3.76
C LEU A 84 10.76 -5.30 -4.14
N LYS A 85 11.09 -5.37 -5.44
CA LYS A 85 12.47 -5.17 -5.94
C LYS A 85 13.03 -3.80 -5.54
N LYS A 86 12.30 -2.72 -5.83
CA LYS A 86 12.71 -1.35 -5.48
C LYS A 86 12.86 -1.19 -3.97
N ARG A 87 11.99 -1.82 -3.18
CA ARG A 87 12.03 -1.74 -1.71
C ARG A 87 13.24 -2.44 -1.12
N ILE A 88 13.61 -3.63 -1.61
CA ILE A 88 14.82 -4.34 -1.16
C ILE A 88 16.09 -3.56 -1.53
N GLN A 89 16.14 -2.95 -2.73
CA GLN A 89 17.23 -2.05 -3.12
C GLN A 89 17.32 -0.83 -2.19
N SER A 90 16.17 -0.23 -1.85
CA SER A 90 16.12 0.91 -0.94
C SER A 90 16.59 0.54 0.48
N HIS A 91 16.25 -0.64 1.00
CA HIS A 91 16.73 -1.08 2.32
C HIS A 91 18.25 -1.21 2.37
N ASN A 92 18.87 -1.66 1.28
CA ASN A 92 20.32 -1.83 1.12
C ASN A 92 21.04 -0.58 0.58
N SER A 93 20.33 0.51 0.34
CA SER A 93 20.95 1.74 -0.16
C SER A 93 21.72 2.45 0.96
N PRO A 94 22.93 2.97 0.71
CA PRO A 94 23.65 3.80 1.68
C PRO A 94 22.92 5.10 2.00
N LEU A 95 22.03 5.54 1.10
CA LEU A 95 21.20 6.74 1.26
C LEU A 95 19.95 6.51 2.11
N ASN A 96 19.71 5.27 2.57
CA ASN A 96 18.58 4.98 3.43
C ASN A 96 18.72 5.71 4.78
N THR A 97 17.68 6.40 5.22
CA THR A 97 17.64 7.11 6.50
C THR A 97 16.76 6.40 7.54
N GLY A 98 16.05 5.33 7.16
CA GLY A 98 15.16 4.58 8.05
C GLY A 98 15.88 3.58 8.95
N PHE A 99 15.09 2.87 9.76
CA PHE A 99 15.57 1.82 10.69
C PHE A 99 16.53 0.80 10.05
N THR A 100 16.31 0.49 8.77
CA THR A 100 17.10 -0.51 8.03
C THR A 100 18.43 0.04 7.50
N LYS A 101 18.81 1.28 7.84
CA LYS A 101 20.09 1.86 7.43
C LYS A 101 21.27 1.04 7.98
N GLY A 102 22.36 0.98 7.20
CA GLY A 102 23.67 0.51 7.66
C GLY A 102 23.80 -1.01 7.81
N ARG A 103 22.84 -1.79 7.29
CA ARG A 103 22.86 -3.26 7.32
C ARG A 103 22.66 -3.84 5.93
N LYS A 104 23.14 -5.07 5.73
CA LYS A 104 22.87 -5.86 4.52
C LYS A 104 21.61 -6.68 4.74
N TRP A 105 20.56 -6.37 3.99
CA TRP A 105 19.25 -7.00 4.09
C TRP A 105 19.00 -7.99 2.96
N HIS A 106 18.58 -9.19 3.33
CA HIS A 106 18.23 -10.26 2.41
C HIS A 106 16.75 -10.59 2.49
N LEU A 107 16.12 -10.87 1.36
CA LEU A 107 14.72 -11.28 1.32
C LEU A 107 14.55 -12.68 1.92
N LEU A 108 13.89 -12.74 3.08
CA LEU A 108 13.61 -13.95 3.83
C LEU A 108 12.33 -14.62 3.30
N ALA A 109 11.22 -13.88 3.28
CA ALA A 109 9.93 -14.34 2.76
C ALA A 109 9.11 -13.19 2.17
N ALA A 110 8.21 -13.50 1.24
CA ALA A 110 7.25 -12.53 0.71
C ALA A 110 5.94 -13.21 0.33
N LYS A 111 4.83 -12.52 0.56
CA LYS A 111 3.48 -12.93 0.14
C LYS A 111 2.88 -11.87 -0.76
N LYS A 112 2.44 -12.26 -1.96
CA LYS A 112 1.78 -11.39 -2.94
C LYS A 112 0.29 -11.31 -2.66
N PHE A 113 -0.28 -10.14 -2.86
CA PHE A 113 -1.70 -9.83 -2.74
C PHE A 113 -2.16 -9.11 -4.00
N ASN A 114 -3.39 -9.37 -4.45
CA ASN A 114 -3.96 -8.74 -5.64
C ASN A 114 -4.31 -7.26 -5.42
N THR A 115 -4.56 -6.88 -4.17
CA THR A 115 -4.87 -5.50 -3.80
C THR A 115 -3.82 -4.93 -2.87
N ARG A 116 -3.58 -3.62 -2.99
CA ARG A 116 -2.75 -2.86 -2.05
C ARG A 116 -3.26 -3.03 -0.62
N ARG A 117 -4.57 -2.89 -0.43
CA ARG A 117 -5.18 -3.02 0.90
C ARG A 117 -4.91 -4.38 1.54
N GLY A 118 -4.92 -5.46 0.75
CA GLY A 118 -4.63 -6.81 1.23
C GLY A 118 -3.24 -6.95 1.85
N GLY A 119 -2.19 -6.48 1.16
CA GLY A 119 -0.82 -6.61 1.66
C GLY A 119 -0.55 -5.76 2.91
N PHE A 120 -1.07 -4.53 2.95
CA PHE A 120 -0.93 -3.68 4.14
C PHE A 120 -1.77 -4.17 5.32
N LYS A 121 -2.96 -4.73 5.08
CA LYS A 121 -3.76 -5.37 6.13
C LYS A 121 -3.01 -6.55 6.75
N TYR A 122 -2.42 -7.43 5.92
CA TYR A 122 -1.66 -8.57 6.40
C TYR A 122 -0.42 -8.15 7.20
N GLU A 123 0.29 -7.10 6.77
CA GLU A 123 1.41 -6.53 7.53
C GLU A 123 0.96 -5.99 8.90
N SER A 124 -0.18 -5.30 8.95
CA SER A 124 -0.77 -4.83 10.21
C SER A 124 -1.15 -5.98 11.13
N GLU A 125 -1.71 -7.07 10.60
CA GLU A 125 -2.03 -8.27 11.38
C GLU A 125 -0.78 -8.94 11.96
N LEU A 126 0.30 -9.00 11.19
CA LEU A 126 1.58 -9.55 11.64
C LEU A 126 2.25 -8.67 12.70
N LYS A 127 2.09 -7.34 12.62
CA LYS A 127 2.54 -6.41 13.67
C LYS A 127 1.74 -6.56 14.95
N ALA A 128 0.43 -6.76 14.84
CA ALA A 128 -0.46 -6.93 15.98
C ALA A 128 -0.32 -8.30 16.67
N SER A 129 0.09 -9.35 15.94
CA SER A 129 0.18 -10.71 16.47
C SER A 129 1.63 -11.25 16.45
N PRO A 130 2.32 -11.27 17.61
CA PRO A 130 3.63 -11.91 17.73
C PRO A 130 3.64 -13.37 17.30
N TYR A 131 2.54 -14.10 17.56
CA TYR A 131 2.37 -15.49 17.15
C TYR A 131 2.40 -15.65 15.62
N LYS A 132 1.59 -14.87 14.88
CA LYS A 132 1.59 -14.92 13.39
C LYS A 132 2.96 -14.56 12.82
N LYS A 133 3.63 -13.56 13.39
CA LYS A 133 4.99 -13.17 12.98
C LYS A 133 6.01 -14.28 13.26
N ARG A 134 5.92 -14.96 14.42
CA ARG A 134 6.80 -16.08 14.77
C ARG A 134 6.56 -17.27 13.84
N SER A 135 5.31 -17.65 13.60
CA SER A 135 4.95 -18.71 12.65
C SER A 135 5.56 -18.43 11.28
N TRP A 136 5.44 -17.21 10.75
CA TRP A 136 6.02 -16.89 9.44
C TRP A 136 7.56 -16.93 9.42
N LYS A 137 8.21 -16.61 10.54
CA LYS A 137 9.66 -16.81 10.70
C LYS A 137 10.02 -18.30 10.69
N ILE A 138 9.27 -19.14 11.42
CA ILE A 138 9.47 -20.59 11.48
C ILE A 138 9.36 -21.20 10.06
N ASP A 139 8.33 -20.82 9.31
CA ASP A 139 8.15 -21.24 7.92
C ASP A 139 9.33 -20.84 7.01
N SER A 140 10.10 -19.83 7.42
CA SER A 140 11.23 -19.29 6.68
C SER A 140 12.60 -19.78 7.17
N ILE A 141 12.65 -20.73 8.12
CA ILE A 141 13.91 -21.22 8.72
C ILE A 141 14.88 -21.76 7.66
N GLU A 142 14.41 -22.61 6.75
CA GLU A 142 15.28 -23.21 5.73
C GLU A 142 15.89 -22.15 4.81
N ARG A 143 15.11 -21.12 4.47
CA ARG A 143 15.64 -19.97 3.73
C ARG A 143 16.64 -19.17 4.54
N ALA A 144 16.42 -18.97 5.83
CA ALA A 144 17.36 -18.29 6.71
C ALA A 144 18.69 -19.05 6.79
N LYS A 145 18.67 -20.38 6.94
CA LYS A 145 19.87 -21.24 6.90
C LYS A 145 20.63 -21.10 5.58
N LEU A 146 19.93 -21.06 4.45
CA LEU A 146 20.55 -20.85 3.13
C LEU A 146 21.23 -19.48 3.03
N ILE A 147 20.60 -18.42 3.54
CA ILE A 147 21.20 -17.07 3.58
C ILE A 147 22.45 -17.07 4.47
N GLY A 148 22.37 -17.65 5.67
CA GLY A 148 23.50 -17.77 6.59
C GLY A 148 24.69 -18.47 5.94
N ARG A 149 24.47 -19.65 5.33
CA ARG A 149 25.50 -20.40 4.60
C ARG A 149 26.09 -19.63 3.42
N ARG A 150 25.24 -19.00 2.60
CA ARG A 150 25.66 -18.30 1.38
C ARG A 150 26.57 -17.11 1.65
N PHE A 151 26.33 -16.39 2.75
CA PHE A 151 27.05 -15.16 3.06
C PHE A 151 27.98 -15.27 4.27
N GLY A 152 28.08 -16.44 4.90
CA GLY A 152 28.91 -16.66 6.08
C GLY A 152 28.41 -15.95 7.35
N TYR A 153 27.10 -15.68 7.45
CA TYR A 153 26.52 -15.04 8.63
C TYR A 153 26.35 -16.01 9.80
N LYS A 154 26.56 -15.51 11.01
CA LYS A 154 26.50 -16.27 12.26
C LYS A 154 25.24 -15.90 13.04
N PHE A 155 24.08 -16.35 12.54
CA PHE A 155 22.82 -16.30 13.28
C PHE A 155 22.18 -17.69 13.32
N ASP A 156 21.41 -17.97 14.36
CA ASP A 156 20.67 -19.22 14.50
C ASP A 156 19.16 -19.00 14.32
N PRO A 157 18.58 -19.39 13.16
CA PRO A 157 17.15 -19.27 12.93
C PRO A 157 16.32 -20.28 13.73
N LEU A 158 16.92 -21.31 14.32
CA LEU A 158 16.21 -22.28 15.16
C LEU A 158 15.72 -21.65 16.47
N LEU A 159 16.34 -20.55 16.91
CA LEU A 159 15.87 -19.75 18.05
C LEU A 159 14.46 -19.17 17.86
N TRP A 160 13.90 -19.22 16.65
CA TRP A 160 12.51 -18.81 16.40
C TRP A 160 11.48 -19.87 16.79
N LEU A 161 11.91 -21.12 16.94
CA LEU A 161 11.04 -22.21 17.39
C LEU A 161 10.54 -21.95 18.82
N PRO A 162 9.37 -22.48 19.20
CA PRO A 162 8.94 -22.45 20.59
C PRO A 162 9.88 -23.29 21.46
N GLU A 163 10.03 -22.90 22.73
CA GLU A 163 10.79 -23.66 23.71
C GLU A 163 10.25 -25.10 23.79
N GLY A 164 11.15 -26.09 23.77
CA GLY A 164 10.79 -27.52 23.73
C GLY A 164 10.66 -28.15 22.33
N ALA A 165 10.74 -27.37 21.23
CA ALA A 165 10.75 -27.94 19.87
C ALA A 165 12.11 -28.52 19.45
N HIS A 166 13.18 -28.23 20.21
CA HIS A 166 14.53 -28.73 19.96
C HIS A 166 14.74 -30.20 20.37
N THR A 167 13.76 -30.81 21.04
CA THR A 167 13.80 -32.20 21.51
C THR A 167 12.91 -33.09 20.64
N LYS A 168 13.35 -33.37 19.41
CA LYS A 168 13.04 -34.63 18.73
C LYS A 168 14.32 -35.14 18.09
N ARG A 169 15.02 -36.00 18.85
CA ARG A 169 16.01 -36.94 18.30
C ARG A 169 15.27 -38.03 17.56
#